data_AF-A0A501WZH5-F1
#
_entry.id   AF-A0A501WZH5-F1
#
_cell.length_a   1.000
_cell.length_b   1.000
_cell.length_c   1.000
_cell.angle_alpha   90.00
_cell.angle_beta   90.00
_cell.angle_gamma   90.00
#
_symmetry.space_group_name_H-M   'P 1'
#
loop_
_entity.id
_entity.type
_entity.pdbx_description
1 polymer ?
#
loop_
_entity_poly.entity_id
_entity_poly.type
_entity_poly.pdbx_seq_one_letter_code
_entity_poly.pdbx_strand_id
1 'polypeptide(L)'
;MKGLLRLSGVIDRISLFFGWISAGLVLLSCLTSALNALSRYLFNISSNAWLEVQWQMFAGIFLLGAAQVLKMNEHVRVDLLYGPRSHRGKLWTDVFGIIAFLFPAMLIMGFYAWEFFMTAYLSNEHSSNAGGTVLWPVKLLLPVGLFLVLLQGISELIKRVAGLRGDSDETLEYERPVQ
;
A
#
# COMPACT_ATOMS: atom_id res chain seq x y z
N MET A 1 -6.99 4.29 -26.59
CA MET A 1 -6.39 4.93 -25.39
C MET A 1 -7.42 5.53 -24.43
N LYS A 2 -8.43 6.27 -24.90
CA LYS A 2 -9.49 6.85 -24.01
C LYS A 2 -10.13 5.84 -23.04
N GLY A 3 -10.41 4.61 -23.47
CA GLY A 3 -10.96 3.56 -22.59
C GLY A 3 -9.98 3.09 -21.49
N LEU A 4 -8.69 2.95 -21.83
CA LEU A 4 -7.65 2.55 -20.87
C LEU A 4 -7.36 3.66 -19.85
N LEU A 5 -7.36 4.93 -20.29
CA LEU A 5 -7.22 6.07 -19.37
C LEU A 5 -8.43 6.20 -18.44
N ARG A 6 -9.65 5.88 -18.89
CA ARG A 6 -10.81 5.78 -18.01
C ARG A 6 -10.65 4.67 -16.96
N LEU A 7 -10.14 3.50 -17.36
CA LEU A 7 -9.85 2.41 -16.43
C LEU A 7 -8.81 2.85 -15.37
N SER A 8 -7.72 3.48 -15.81
CA SER A 8 -6.71 4.07 -14.93
C SER A 8 -7.34 5.07 -13.93
N GLY A 9 -8.23 5.95 -14.39
CA GLY A 9 -8.95 6.88 -13.51
C GLY A 9 -9.87 6.20 -12.50
N VAL A 10 -10.43 5.01 -12.80
CA VAL A 10 -11.21 4.22 -11.84
C VAL A 10 -10.29 3.62 -10.79
N ILE A 11 -9.16 3.02 -11.19
CA ILE A 11 -8.16 2.45 -10.29
C ILE A 11 -7.64 3.53 -9.33
N ASP A 12 -7.35 4.72 -9.85
CA ASP A 12 -6.88 5.85 -9.06
C ASP A 12 -7.87 6.32 -7.98
N ARG A 13 -9.18 6.13 -8.20
CA ARG A 13 -10.21 6.41 -7.20
C ARG A 13 -10.28 5.31 -6.14
N ILE A 14 -10.09 4.05 -6.54
CA ILE A 14 -9.99 2.93 -5.61
C ILE A 14 -8.80 3.13 -4.67
N SER A 15 -7.62 3.46 -5.21
CA SER A 15 -6.43 3.76 -4.41
C SER A 15 -6.65 4.94 -3.46
N LEU A 16 -7.33 6.00 -3.93
CA LEU A 16 -7.67 7.14 -3.08
C LEU A 16 -8.62 6.75 -1.93
N PHE A 17 -9.63 5.93 -2.21
CA PHE A 17 -10.57 5.45 -1.20
C PHE A 17 -9.85 4.66 -0.10
N PHE A 18 -8.97 3.73 -0.46
CA PHE A 18 -8.15 3.00 0.53
C PHE A 18 -7.13 3.90 1.22
N GLY A 19 -6.64 4.94 0.55
CA GLY A 19 -5.84 6.01 1.18
C GLY A 19 -6.61 6.73 2.30
N TRP A 20 -7.88 7.05 2.10
CA TRP A 20 -8.74 7.63 3.15
C TRP A 20 -9.00 6.67 4.31
N ILE A 21 -9.18 5.38 4.02
CA ILE A 21 -9.28 4.35 5.07
C ILE A 21 -7.99 4.31 5.89
N SER A 22 -6.83 4.30 5.23
CA SER A 22 -5.52 4.33 5.89
C SER A 22 -5.36 5.57 6.76
N ALA A 23 -5.73 6.76 6.27
CA ALA A 23 -5.72 7.99 7.07
C ALA A 23 -6.64 7.90 8.30
N GLY A 24 -7.83 7.29 8.16
CA GLY A 24 -8.72 7.01 9.29
C GLY A 24 -8.10 6.05 10.32
N LEU A 25 -7.39 5.00 9.85
CA LEU A 25 -6.68 4.08 10.73
C LEU A 25 -5.55 4.76 11.50
N VAL A 26 -4.86 5.75 10.94
CA VAL A 26 -3.87 6.57 11.66
C VAL A 26 -4.51 7.26 12.86
N LEU A 27 -5.65 7.93 12.65
CA LEU A 27 -6.39 8.61 13.72
C LEU A 27 -6.83 7.62 14.80
N LEU A 28 -7.41 6.48 14.40
CA LEU A 28 -7.85 5.44 15.33
C LEU A 28 -6.68 4.82 16.11
N SER A 29 -5.54 4.59 15.45
CA SER A 29 -4.33 4.10 16.11
C SER A 29 -3.84 5.08 17.16
N CYS A 30 -3.78 6.38 16.83
CA CYS A 30 -3.38 7.43 17.76
C CYS A 30 -4.33 7.50 18.98
N LEU A 31 -5.64 7.47 18.74
CA LEU A 31 -6.63 7.48 19.80
C LEU A 31 -6.51 6.24 20.70
N THR A 32 -6.31 5.06 20.10
CA THR A 32 -6.12 3.81 20.84
C THR A 32 -4.86 3.87 21.71
N SER A 33 -3.75 4.43 21.20
CA SER A 33 -2.54 4.65 22.00
C SER A 33 -2.78 5.60 23.18
N ALA A 34 -3.47 6.72 22.94
CA ALA A 34 -3.76 7.71 23.96
C ALA A 34 -4.67 7.12 25.07
N LEU A 35 -5.71 6.39 24.69
CA LEU A 35 -6.62 5.72 25.63
C LEU A 35 -5.90 4.62 26.43
N ASN A 36 -5.03 3.84 25.79
CA ASN A 36 -4.24 2.82 26.49
C ASN A 36 -3.27 3.45 27.49
N ALA A 37 -2.61 4.56 27.13
CA ALA A 37 -1.77 5.31 28.06
C ALA A 37 -2.59 5.87 29.23
N LEU A 38 -3.72 6.51 28.95
CA LEU A 38 -4.60 7.07 29.96
C LEU A 38 -5.11 5.99 30.93
N SER A 39 -5.51 4.82 30.41
CA SER A 39 -5.94 3.67 31.21
C SER A 39 -4.87 3.21 32.20
N ARG A 40 -3.62 3.14 31.74
CA ARG A 40 -2.48 2.76 32.58
C ARG A 40 -2.21 3.78 33.67
N TYR A 41 -2.21 5.06 33.35
CA TYR A 41 -1.86 6.10 34.32
C TYR A 41 -3.00 6.45 35.30
N LEU A 42 -4.25 6.43 34.86
CA LEU A 42 -5.39 6.79 35.71
C LEU A 42 -5.94 5.60 36.50
N PHE A 43 -6.01 4.42 35.88
CA PHE A 43 -6.72 3.27 36.44
C PHE A 43 -5.80 2.09 36.78
N ASN A 44 -4.50 2.18 36.47
CA ASN A 44 -3.54 1.07 36.62
C ASN A 44 -3.99 -0.22 35.89
N ILE A 45 -4.80 -0.07 34.84
CA ILE A 45 -5.29 -1.17 34.00
C ILE A 45 -4.48 -1.17 32.70
N SER A 46 -3.85 -2.30 32.40
CA SER A 46 -3.13 -2.55 31.15
C SER A 46 -3.59 -3.87 30.54
N SER A 47 -3.92 -3.86 29.25
CA SER A 47 -4.24 -5.08 28.51
C SER A 47 -3.44 -5.16 27.22
N ASN A 48 -2.90 -6.35 26.94
CA ASN A 48 -2.11 -6.60 25.73
C ASN A 48 -2.95 -6.50 24.45
N ALA A 49 -4.26 -6.72 24.52
CA ALA A 49 -5.17 -6.60 23.39
C ALA A 49 -5.16 -5.19 22.76
N TRP A 50 -5.01 -4.14 23.58
CA TRP A 50 -4.91 -2.75 23.09
C TRP A 50 -3.64 -2.52 22.27
N LEU A 51 -2.53 -3.13 22.70
CA LEU A 51 -1.28 -3.08 21.93
C LEU A 51 -1.40 -3.89 20.65
N GLU A 52 -2.00 -5.07 20.69
CA GLU A 52 -2.20 -5.89 19.49
C GLU A 52 -3.02 -5.15 18.44
N VAL A 53 -4.20 -4.65 18.80
CA VAL A 53 -5.08 -3.91 17.88
C VAL A 53 -4.34 -2.72 17.25
N GLN A 54 -3.48 -2.04 18.00
CA GLN A 54 -2.66 -0.96 17.45
C GLN A 54 -1.67 -1.47 16.37
N TRP A 55 -1.00 -2.61 16.60
CA TRP A 55 -0.15 -3.24 15.58
C TRP A 55 -0.95 -3.70 14.37
N GLN A 56 -2.17 -4.20 14.57
CA GLN A 56 -3.09 -4.59 13.50
C GLN A 56 -3.49 -3.37 12.64
N MET A 57 -3.84 -2.26 13.29
CA MET A 57 -4.14 -0.99 12.61
C MET A 57 -2.91 -0.46 11.86
N PHE A 58 -1.73 -0.52 12.46
CA PHE A 58 -0.48 -0.14 11.82
C PHE A 58 -0.26 -0.93 10.51
N ALA A 59 -0.40 -2.25 10.54
CA ALA A 59 -0.32 -3.06 9.31
C ALA A 59 -1.32 -2.58 8.24
N GLY A 60 -2.57 -2.28 8.62
CA GLY A 60 -3.58 -1.75 7.71
C GLY A 60 -3.22 -0.39 7.12
N ILE A 61 -2.61 0.51 7.90
CA ILE A 61 -2.16 1.82 7.43
C ILE A 61 -1.21 1.65 6.23
N PHE A 62 -0.17 0.82 6.37
CA PHE A 62 0.81 0.59 5.31
C PHE A 62 0.24 -0.17 4.12
N LEU A 63 -0.47 -1.27 4.37
CA LEU A 63 -0.93 -2.17 3.30
C LEU A 63 -2.01 -1.53 2.44
N LEU A 64 -2.94 -0.78 3.04
CA LEU A 64 -4.00 -0.09 2.29
C LEU A 64 -3.50 1.25 1.69
N GLY A 65 -2.53 1.91 2.33
CA GLY A 65 -1.95 3.17 1.86
C GLY A 65 -0.93 3.01 0.73
N ALA A 66 -0.29 1.85 0.60
CA ALA A 66 0.80 1.62 -0.36
C ALA A 66 0.42 1.96 -1.82
N ALA A 67 -0.80 1.60 -2.26
CA ALA A 67 -1.26 1.90 -3.61
C ALA A 67 -1.43 3.41 -3.84
N GLN A 68 -1.86 4.16 -2.84
CA GLN A 68 -1.98 5.62 -2.93
C GLN A 68 -0.60 6.29 -3.02
N VAL A 69 0.39 5.80 -2.25
CA VAL A 69 1.79 6.27 -2.34
C VAL A 69 2.37 6.00 -3.73
N LEU A 70 2.08 4.83 -4.32
CA LEU A 70 2.50 4.52 -5.69
C LEU A 70 1.89 5.46 -6.72
N LYS A 71 0.60 5.79 -6.57
CA LYS A 71 -0.09 6.76 -7.43
C LYS A 71 0.53 8.16 -7.33
N MET A 72 0.87 8.60 -6.12
CA MET A 72 1.50 9.89 -5.87
C MET A 72 2.98 9.93 -6.28
N ASN A 73 3.51 8.78 -6.69
CA ASN A 73 4.88 8.61 -7.12
C ASN A 73 5.93 8.94 -6.04
N GLU A 74 5.56 8.80 -4.76
CA GLU A 74 6.38 9.15 -3.60
C GLU A 74 7.23 7.99 -3.07
N HIS A 75 7.36 6.90 -3.82
CA HIS A 75 8.28 5.83 -3.45
C HIS A 75 9.74 6.28 -3.58
N VAL A 76 10.57 5.80 -2.66
CA VAL A 76 12.02 6.01 -2.72
C VAL A 76 12.56 5.41 -4.01
N ARG A 77 12.99 6.28 -4.94
CA ARG A 77 13.64 5.91 -6.19
C ARG A 77 15.14 6.09 -6.04
N VAL A 78 15.92 5.14 -6.56
CA VAL A 78 17.38 5.30 -6.64
C VAL A 78 17.69 6.21 -7.83
N ASP A 79 17.93 7.49 -7.55
CA ASP A 79 18.09 8.54 -8.57
C ASP A 79 19.37 8.47 -9.40
N LEU A 80 20.31 7.58 -9.05
CA LEU A 80 21.62 7.47 -9.71
C LEU A 80 21.51 7.17 -11.22
N LEU A 81 20.46 6.46 -11.63
CA LEU A 81 20.20 6.09 -13.03
C LEU A 81 19.11 6.94 -13.71
N TYR A 82 18.42 7.79 -12.94
CA TYR A 82 17.20 8.47 -13.34
C TYR A 82 17.42 9.96 -13.64
N GLY A 83 18.38 10.60 -12.96
CA GLY A 83 18.70 12.03 -13.07
C GLY A 83 19.01 12.54 -14.49
N PRO A 84 19.96 11.94 -15.24
CA PRO A 84 20.42 12.51 -16.50
C PRO A 84 19.57 12.12 -17.74
N ARG A 85 18.50 11.33 -17.57
CA ARG A 85 17.71 10.82 -18.71
C ARG A 85 16.67 11.81 -19.20
N SER A 86 16.42 11.81 -20.52
CA SER A 86 15.32 12.54 -21.14
C SER A 86 13.95 12.05 -20.64
N HIS A 87 12.92 12.88 -20.77
CA HIS A 87 11.55 12.54 -20.35
C HIS A 87 11.09 11.17 -20.89
N ARG A 88 11.34 10.89 -22.17
CA ARG A 88 11.02 9.58 -22.78
C ARG A 88 11.84 8.43 -22.20
N GLY A 89 13.11 8.66 -21.85
CA GLY A 89 13.96 7.65 -21.21
C GLY A 89 13.49 7.28 -19.80
N LYS A 90 12.97 8.25 -19.06
CA LYS A 90 12.33 8.04 -17.74
C LYS A 90 11.07 7.17 -17.89
N LEU A 91 10.19 7.49 -18.82
CA LEU A 91 8.98 6.70 -19.10
C LEU A 91 9.30 5.24 -19.47
N TRP A 92 10.30 5.00 -20.33
CA TRP A 92 10.73 3.64 -20.66
C TRP A 92 11.28 2.88 -19.45
N THR A 93 12.04 3.56 -18.59
CA THR A 93 12.58 2.97 -17.36
C THR A 93 11.45 2.56 -16.41
N ASP A 94 10.42 3.40 -16.26
CA ASP A 94 9.24 3.09 -15.45
C ASP A 94 8.43 1.93 -16.03
N VAL A 95 8.20 1.90 -17.35
CA VAL A 95 7.51 0.80 -18.02
C VAL A 95 8.24 -0.53 -17.79
N PHE A 96 9.56 -0.53 -17.98
CA PHE A 96 10.39 -1.70 -17.72
C PHE A 96 10.37 -2.09 -16.24
N GLY A 97 10.49 -1.11 -15.33
CA GLY A 97 10.40 -1.30 -13.88
C GLY A 97 9.10 -2.00 -13.46
N ILE A 98 7.97 -1.53 -14.01
CA ILE A 98 6.66 -2.07 -13.69
C ILE A 98 6.52 -3.51 -14.20
N ILE A 99 6.90 -3.76 -15.45
CA ILE A 99 6.71 -5.08 -16.08
C ILE A 99 7.70 -6.12 -15.54
N ALA A 100 8.97 -5.75 -15.39
CA ALA A 100 10.03 -6.70 -15.05
C ALA A 100 10.23 -6.90 -13.54
N PHE A 101 9.84 -5.93 -12.71
CA PHE A 101 10.04 -6.01 -11.26
C PHE A 101 8.74 -5.93 -10.48
N LEU A 102 7.90 -4.91 -10.71
CA LEU A 102 6.69 -4.72 -9.90
C LEU A 102 5.70 -5.87 -10.08
N PHE A 103 5.31 -6.20 -11.32
CA PHE A 103 4.33 -7.28 -11.53
C PHE A 103 4.82 -8.65 -11.08
N PRO A 104 6.04 -9.11 -11.43
CA PRO A 104 6.52 -10.40 -10.94
C PRO A 104 6.61 -10.44 -9.42
N ALA A 105 7.12 -9.38 -8.78
CA ALA A 105 7.20 -9.33 -7.31
C ALA A 105 5.81 -9.38 -6.67
N MET A 106 4.86 -8.56 -7.13
CA MET A 106 3.52 -8.53 -6.57
C MET A 106 2.76 -9.84 -6.77
N LEU A 107 2.93 -10.52 -7.91
CA LEU A 107 2.30 -11.82 -8.18
C LEU A 107 2.88 -12.92 -7.29
N ILE A 108 4.21 -13.00 -7.16
CA ILE A 108 4.88 -14.00 -6.31
C ILE A 108 4.53 -13.76 -4.84
N MET A 109 4.66 -12.51 -4.37
CA MET A 109 4.31 -12.15 -2.99
C MET A 109 2.82 -12.37 -2.72
N GLY A 110 1.94 -12.02 -3.67
CA GLY A 110 0.50 -12.22 -3.55
C GLY A 110 0.10 -13.68 -3.41
N PHE A 111 0.77 -14.58 -4.15
CA PHE A 111 0.55 -16.03 -4.04
C PHE A 111 0.86 -16.53 -2.61
N TYR A 112 2.06 -16.23 -2.10
CA TYR A 112 2.43 -16.65 -0.74
C TYR A 112 1.64 -15.93 0.35
N ALA A 113 1.29 -14.66 0.14
CA ALA A 113 0.43 -13.91 1.06
C ALA A 113 -0.97 -14.54 1.19
N TRP A 114 -1.50 -15.07 0.08
CA TRP A 114 -2.77 -15.79 0.09
C TRP A 114 -2.68 -17.11 0.88
N GLU A 115 -1.63 -17.91 0.66
CA GLU A 115 -1.40 -19.14 1.44
C GLU A 115 -1.23 -18.84 2.94
N PHE A 116 -0.52 -17.78 3.27
CA PHE A 116 -0.32 -17.31 4.64
C PHE A 116 -1.64 -16.90 5.30
N PHE A 117 -2.49 -16.17 4.59
CA PHE A 117 -3.84 -15.83 5.05
C PHE A 117 -4.71 -17.08 5.23
N MET A 118 -4.77 -17.96 4.22
CA MET A 118 -5.61 -19.15 4.25
C MET A 118 -5.25 -20.09 5.40
N THR A 119 -3.95 -20.26 5.68
CA THR A 119 -3.47 -21.06 6.81
C THR A 119 -3.99 -20.51 8.14
N ALA A 120 -3.94 -19.19 8.31
CA ALA A 120 -4.42 -18.54 9.53
C ALA A 120 -5.94 -18.52 9.65
N TYR A 121 -6.64 -18.42 8.53
CA TYR A 121 -8.10 -18.45 8.47
C TYR A 121 -8.64 -19.84 8.81
N LEU A 122 -8.08 -20.90 8.20
CA LEU A 122 -8.49 -22.29 8.43
C LEU A 122 -8.14 -22.81 9.81
N SER A 123 -6.98 -22.41 10.35
CA SER A 123 -6.57 -22.77 11.71
C SER A 123 -7.21 -21.91 12.80
N ASN A 124 -7.99 -20.88 12.42
CA ASN A 124 -8.51 -19.83 13.29
C ASN A 124 -7.42 -19.32 14.25
N GLU A 125 -6.31 -18.87 13.68
CA GLU A 125 -5.11 -18.54 14.43
C GLU A 125 -5.34 -17.36 15.39
N HIS A 126 -4.99 -17.56 16.65
CA HIS A 126 -5.01 -16.54 17.70
C HIS A 126 -3.59 -16.15 18.10
N SER A 127 -3.43 -14.90 18.53
CA SER A 127 -2.17 -14.43 19.11
C SER A 127 -1.80 -15.25 20.35
N SER A 128 -0.50 -15.48 20.54
CA SER A 128 0.07 -16.17 21.71
C SER A 128 0.03 -15.34 22.99
N ASN A 129 -0.36 -14.07 22.93
CA ASN A 129 -0.46 -13.22 24.12
C ASN A 129 -1.75 -13.51 24.91
N ALA A 130 -1.73 -13.19 26.21
CA ALA A 130 -2.91 -13.28 27.06
C ALA A 130 -4.06 -12.41 26.52
N GLY A 131 -5.20 -13.06 26.21
CA GLY A 131 -6.34 -12.42 25.54
C GLY A 131 -6.29 -12.44 24.01
N GLY A 132 -5.49 -13.35 23.44
CA GLY A 132 -5.08 -13.37 22.03
C GLY A 132 -6.15 -13.05 20.99
N THR A 133 -5.92 -11.96 20.27
CA THR A 133 -6.79 -11.51 19.18
C THR A 133 -6.68 -12.46 17.99
N VAL A 134 -7.78 -12.61 17.26
CA VAL A 134 -7.80 -13.37 16.00
C VAL A 134 -6.88 -12.67 14.98
N LEU A 135 -5.99 -13.43 14.35
CA LEU A 135 -4.93 -12.89 13.49
C LEU A 135 -5.28 -12.86 12.00
N TRP A 136 -6.23 -13.70 11.56
CA TRP A 136 -6.59 -13.78 10.14
C TRP A 136 -7.02 -12.45 9.51
N PRO A 137 -7.71 -11.50 10.20
CA PRO A 137 -8.11 -10.24 9.58
C PRO A 137 -6.91 -9.40 9.14
N VAL A 138 -5.84 -9.39 9.94
CA VAL A 138 -4.61 -8.66 9.60
C VAL A 138 -3.85 -9.36 8.49
N LYS A 139 -3.79 -10.69 8.54
CA LYS A 139 -3.14 -11.47 7.49
C LYS A 139 -3.86 -11.35 6.15
N LEU A 140 -5.18 -11.11 6.15
CA LEU A 140 -5.95 -10.78 4.95
C LEU A 140 -5.61 -9.41 4.35
N LEU A 141 -5.21 -8.43 5.17
CA LEU A 141 -4.79 -7.12 4.66
C LEU A 141 -3.55 -7.24 3.77
N LEU A 142 -2.72 -8.27 3.95
CA LEU A 142 -1.51 -8.47 3.15
C LEU A 142 -1.83 -8.77 1.67
N PRO A 143 -2.58 -9.83 1.29
CA PRO A 143 -2.95 -10.04 -0.10
C PRO A 143 -3.82 -8.90 -0.66
N VAL A 144 -4.67 -8.27 0.16
CA VAL A 144 -5.47 -7.11 -0.27
C VAL A 144 -4.57 -5.93 -0.64
N GLY A 145 -3.61 -5.56 0.22
CA GLY A 145 -2.68 -4.46 -0.03
C GLY A 145 -1.81 -4.71 -1.27
N LEU A 146 -1.27 -5.92 -1.41
CA LEU A 146 -0.51 -6.32 -2.59
C LEU A 146 -1.35 -6.25 -3.88
N PHE A 147 -2.60 -6.68 -3.82
CA PHE A 147 -3.53 -6.58 -4.93
C PHE A 147 -3.83 -5.12 -5.31
N LEU A 148 -4.00 -4.23 -4.33
CA LEU A 148 -4.17 -2.79 -4.59
C LEU A 148 -2.95 -2.17 -5.26
N VAL A 149 -1.73 -2.52 -4.82
CA VAL A 149 -0.49 -2.08 -5.47
C VAL A 149 -0.38 -2.62 -6.90
N LEU A 150 -0.77 -3.86 -7.13
CA LEU A 150 -0.79 -4.46 -8.47
C LEU A 150 -1.79 -3.74 -9.39
N LEU A 151 -2.99 -3.42 -8.90
CA LEU A 151 -3.97 -2.61 -9.63
C LEU A 151 -3.40 -1.23 -9.95
N GLN A 152 -2.82 -0.53 -8.97
CA GLN A 152 -2.20 0.77 -9.22
C GLN A 152 -1.05 0.66 -10.23
N GLY A 153 -0.25 -0.40 -10.18
CA GLY A 153 0.80 -0.68 -11.18
C GLY A 153 0.25 -0.74 -12.61
N ILE A 154 -0.95 -1.30 -12.81
CA ILE A 154 -1.64 -1.28 -14.11
C ILE A 154 -2.02 0.15 -14.52
N SER A 155 -2.57 0.95 -13.58
CA SER A 155 -2.89 2.37 -13.82
C SER A 155 -1.64 3.15 -14.24
N GLU A 156 -0.55 3.00 -13.49
CA GLU A 156 0.71 3.68 -13.78
C GLU A 156 1.28 3.24 -15.13
N LEU A 157 1.26 1.94 -15.46
CA LEU A 157 1.71 1.45 -16.76
C LEU A 157 0.93 2.06 -17.92
N ILE A 158 -0.41 2.13 -17.82
CA ILE A 158 -1.26 2.74 -18.84
C ILE A 158 -0.87 4.20 -19.06
N LYS A 159 -0.66 4.97 -17.98
CA LYS A 159 -0.25 6.39 -18.07
C LYS A 159 1.11 6.55 -18.75
N ARG A 160 2.12 5.73 -18.40
CA ARG A 160 3.46 5.84 -19.04
C ARG A 160 3.42 5.46 -20.52
N VAL A 161 2.65 4.43 -20.88
CA VAL A 161 2.46 4.04 -22.28
C VAL A 161 1.72 5.13 -23.07
N ALA A 162 0.73 5.79 -22.47
CA ALA A 162 0.05 6.92 -23.08
C ALA A 162 1.00 8.13 -23.28
N GLY A 163 1.83 8.44 -22.28
CA GLY A 163 2.86 9.46 -22.39
C GLY A 163 3.89 9.17 -23.49
N LEU A 164 4.32 7.92 -23.65
CA LEU A 164 5.22 7.52 -24.75
C LEU A 164 4.60 7.74 -26.14
N ARG A 165 3.29 7.54 -26.26
CA ARG A 165 2.51 7.76 -27.50
C ARG A 165 2.19 9.23 -27.77
N GLY A 166 2.36 10.12 -26.79
CA GLY A 166 1.95 11.52 -26.89
C GLY A 166 0.44 11.73 -26.74
N ASP A 167 -0.28 10.73 -26.20
CA ASP A 167 -1.74 10.76 -26.02
C ASP A 167 -2.18 11.42 -24.69
N SER A 168 -1.22 11.74 -23.81
CA SER A 168 -1.46 12.34 -22.50
C SER A 168 -0.30 13.24 -22.09
N ASP A 169 -0.63 14.47 -21.68
CA ASP A 169 0.30 15.50 -21.19
C ASP A 169 0.45 15.46 -19.65
N GLU A 170 0.04 14.35 -19.01
CA GLU A 170 0.24 14.16 -17.56
C GLU A 170 1.74 14.10 -17.29
N THR A 171 2.28 15.22 -16.81
CA THR A 171 3.61 15.30 -16.23
C THR A 171 3.64 14.44 -14.98
N LEU A 172 4.12 13.22 -15.13
CA LEU A 172 4.51 12.35 -14.02
C LEU A 172 5.81 12.90 -13.40
N GLU A 173 5.73 14.11 -12.87
CA GLU A 173 6.84 14.75 -12.18
C GLU A 173 7.05 14.05 -10.85
N TYR A 174 8.29 13.61 -10.65
CA TYR A 174 8.76 13.12 -9.37
C TYR A 174 9.44 14.29 -8.68
N GLU A 175 8.86 14.74 -7.56
CA GLU A 175 9.53 15.65 -6.66
C GLU A 175 10.48 14.85 -5.78
N ARG A 176 11.77 15.19 -5.83
CA ARG A 176 12.75 14.60 -4.91
C ARG A 176 12.39 15.01 -3.49
N PRO A 177 12.42 14.09 -2.52
CA PRO A 177 12.36 14.49 -1.12
C PRO A 177 13.53 15.43 -0.83
N VAL A 178 13.23 16.61 -0.33
CA VAL A 178 14.22 17.55 0.22
C VAL A 178 14.84 16.89 1.45
N GLN A 179 16.05 16.35 1.28
CA GLN A 179 16.89 15.85 2.37
C GLN A 179 17.69 16.99 2.99
#